data_AF-A0A955DUU3-F1
#
_entry.id   AF-A0A955DUU3-F1
#
_cell.length_a   1.000
_cell.length_b   1.000
_cell.length_c   1.000
_cell.angle_alpha   90.00
_cell.angle_beta   90.00
_cell.angle_gamma   90.00
#
_symmetry.space_group_name_H-M   'P 1'
#
loop_
_entity.id
_entity.type
_entity.pdbx_description
1 polymer ?
#
loop_
_entity_poly.entity_id
_entity_poly.type
_entity_poly.pdbx_seq_one_letter_code
_entity_poly.pdbx_strand_id
1 'polypeptide(L)'
;KRGGDHRPVSLPDGDFGGLDDVDRDPLGFIALDEAMSALERYNERWYDIAMQRFFAGRTIAEVASHAGVSESTVVAQWRLARAWLRREMEGRTDA
;
A
#
# COMPACT_ATOMS: atom_id res chain seq x y z
N LYS A 1 -3.11 -30.27 -26.29
CA LYS A 1 -2.66 -28.91 -26.69
C LYS A 1 -3.69 -27.87 -26.26
N ARG A 2 -3.46 -27.28 -25.08
CA ARG A 2 -4.03 -26.04 -24.50
C ARG A 2 -2.87 -25.58 -23.60
N GLY A 3 -2.13 -24.51 -23.91
CA GLY A 3 -2.61 -23.15 -24.01
C GLY A 3 -2.53 -22.55 -22.61
N GLY A 4 -1.41 -21.91 -22.28
CA GLY A 4 -1.16 -21.33 -20.97
C GLY A 4 0.33 -21.07 -20.75
N ASP A 5 0.95 -20.32 -21.66
CA ASP A 5 2.29 -19.77 -21.46
C ASP A 5 2.16 -18.66 -20.41
N HIS A 6 2.06 -19.04 -19.14
CA HIS A 6 2.18 -18.11 -18.03
C HIS A 6 3.65 -17.68 -17.99
N ARG A 7 3.99 -16.67 -18.80
CA ARG A 7 5.21 -15.90 -18.51
C ARG A 7 5.00 -15.31 -17.13
N PRO A 8 5.82 -15.67 -16.13
CA PRO A 8 5.88 -14.88 -14.92
C PRO A 8 6.31 -13.49 -15.40
N VAL A 9 5.39 -12.54 -15.34
CA VAL A 9 5.74 -11.14 -15.48
C VAL A 9 6.55 -10.86 -14.24
N SER A 10 7.88 -10.89 -14.36
CA SER A 10 8.76 -10.36 -13.33
C SER A 10 8.34 -8.92 -13.15
N LEU A 11 7.61 -8.68 -12.06
CA LEU A 11 7.43 -7.34 -11.54
C LEU A 11 8.86 -6.79 -11.41
N PRO A 12 9.14 -5.58 -11.96
CA PRO A 12 10.46 -4.99 -11.82
C PRO A 12 10.87 -5.00 -10.36
N ASP A 13 12.16 -5.18 -10.07
CA ASP A 13 12.76 -5.10 -8.72
C ASP A 13 12.68 -3.66 -8.17
N GLY A 14 11.48 -3.06 -8.21
CA GLY A 14 11.16 -1.87 -7.48
C GLY A 14 11.21 -2.25 -6.01
N ASP A 15 11.86 -1.39 -5.23
CA ASP A 15 11.67 -1.30 -3.79
C ASP A 15 10.18 -0.99 -3.50
N PHE A 16 9.33 -1.98 -3.73
CA PHE A 16 7.99 -2.06 -3.21
C PHE A 16 8.20 -2.27 -1.73
N GLY A 17 8.46 -1.18 -0.99
CA GLY A 17 8.51 -1.18 0.47
C GLY A 17 7.15 -1.52 1.05
N GLY A 18 6.67 -2.73 0.74
CA GLY A 18 5.43 -3.33 1.16
C GLY A 18 5.47 -3.59 2.65
N LEU A 19 4.29 -3.73 3.23
CA LEU A 19 4.17 -4.38 4.52
C LEU A 19 4.41 -5.86 4.23
N ASP A 20 5.65 -6.34 4.40
CA ASP A 20 6.04 -7.74 4.12
C ASP A 20 5.13 -8.79 4.82
N ASP A 21 4.36 -8.37 5.82
CA ASP A 21 3.38 -9.19 6.54
C ASP A 21 2.01 -9.32 5.85
N VAL A 22 1.59 -8.36 5.02
CA VAL A 22 0.23 -8.37 4.41
C VAL A 22 0.11 -9.43 3.32
N ASP A 23 1.19 -9.70 2.58
CA ASP A 23 1.18 -10.65 1.46
C ASP A 23 1.11 -12.12 1.89
N ARG A 24 1.26 -12.43 3.19
CA ARG A 24 1.25 -13.82 3.69
C ARG A 24 -0.05 -14.27 4.35
N ASP A 25 -0.98 -13.37 4.66
CA ASP A 25 -2.21 -13.71 5.39
C ASP A 25 -3.47 -13.21 4.65
N PRO A 26 -4.34 -14.11 4.17
CA PRO A 26 -5.64 -13.74 3.59
C PRO A 26 -6.53 -12.93 4.54
N LEU A 27 -6.42 -13.11 5.87
CA LEU A 27 -7.13 -12.30 6.86
C LEU A 27 -6.53 -10.89 6.98
N GLY A 28 -5.23 -10.75 6.70
CA GLY A 28 -4.54 -9.47 6.61
C GLY A 28 -5.09 -8.58 5.51
N PHE A 29 -5.58 -9.14 4.40
CA PHE A 29 -6.18 -8.37 3.31
C PHE A 29 -7.54 -7.76 3.68
N ILE A 30 -8.39 -8.50 4.41
CA ILE A 30 -9.69 -7.98 4.89
C ILE A 30 -9.46 -6.89 5.94
N ALA A 31 -8.58 -7.14 6.92
CA ALA A 31 -8.22 -6.15 7.92
C ALA A 31 -7.61 -4.88 7.28
N LEU A 32 -6.83 -5.04 6.21
CA LEU A 32 -6.27 -3.93 5.45
C LEU A 32 -7.34 -3.12 4.71
N ASP A 33 -8.32 -3.76 4.07
CA ASP A 33 -9.40 -3.06 3.36
C ASP A 33 -10.21 -2.15 4.30
N GLU A 34 -10.56 -2.68 5.48
CA GLU A 34 -11.21 -1.89 6.53
C GLU A 34 -10.28 -0.79 7.09
N ALA A 35 -8.98 -1.06 7.20
CA ALA A 35 -8.00 -0.07 7.65
C ALA A 35 -7.84 1.06 6.63
N MET A 36 -7.83 0.74 5.33
CA MET A 36 -7.80 1.72 4.25
C MET A 36 -9.06 2.59 4.25
N SER A 37 -10.24 1.99 4.42
CA SER A 37 -11.51 2.72 4.54
C SER A 37 -11.54 3.65 5.76
N ALA A 38 -10.88 3.27 6.85
CA ALA A 38 -10.73 4.12 8.04
C ALA A 38 -9.66 5.21 7.82
N LEU A 39 -8.58 4.89 7.11
CA LEU A 39 -7.51 5.83 6.76
C LEU A 39 -8.04 6.95 5.84
N GLU A 40 -8.89 6.63 4.87
CA GLU A 40 -9.52 7.63 3.98
C GLU A 40 -10.26 8.70 4.78
N ARG A 41 -11.05 8.27 5.78
CA ARG A 41 -11.79 9.16 6.69
C ARG A 41 -10.88 9.94 7.63
N TYR A 42 -9.75 9.35 8.04
CA TYR A 42 -8.79 9.98 8.95
C TYR A 42 -7.89 11.00 8.24
N ASN A 43 -7.36 10.63 7.06
CA ASN A 43 -6.45 11.43 6.27
C ASN A 43 -6.47 10.99 4.79
N GLU A 44 -7.22 11.72 3.98
CA GLU A 44 -7.36 11.51 2.54
C GLU A 44 -6.00 11.49 1.80
N ARG A 45 -5.05 12.37 2.15
CA ARG A 45 -3.73 12.39 1.52
C ARG A 45 -2.91 11.13 1.79
N TRP A 46 -3.00 10.60 3.00
CA TRP A 46 -2.31 9.35 3.37
C TRP A 46 -2.95 8.17 2.68
N TYR A 47 -4.28 8.17 2.59
CA TYR A 47 -5.03 7.17 1.83
C TYR A 47 -4.63 7.17 0.36
N ASP A 48 -4.59 8.32 -0.32
CA ASP A 48 -4.21 8.40 -1.73
C ASP A 48 -2.81 7.84 -2.01
N ILE A 49 -1.85 8.13 -1.11
CA ILE A 49 -0.49 7.61 -1.22
C ILE A 49 -0.48 6.10 -0.96
N ALA A 50 -1.20 5.63 0.07
CA ALA A 50 -1.28 4.22 0.37
C ALA A 50 -1.96 3.44 -0.76
N MET A 51 -3.05 3.95 -1.31
CA MET A 51 -3.78 3.38 -2.45
C MET A 51 -2.86 3.22 -3.66
N GLN A 52 -2.14 4.29 -4.03
CA GLN A 52 -1.24 4.26 -5.18
C GLN A 52 -0.05 3.31 -4.98
N ARG A 53 0.47 3.18 -3.75
CA ARG A 53 1.62 2.32 -3.47
C ARG A 53 1.25 0.86 -3.28
N PHE A 54 0.13 0.56 -2.63
CA PHE A 54 -0.33 -0.82 -2.42
C PHE A 54 -1.03 -1.39 -3.66
N PHE A 55 -1.97 -0.66 -4.24
CA PHE A 55 -2.86 -1.22 -5.27
C PHE A 55 -2.45 -0.85 -6.69
N ALA A 56 -1.87 0.34 -6.90
CA ALA A 56 -1.44 0.76 -8.24
C ALA A 56 0.03 0.44 -8.57
N GLY A 57 0.80 -0.10 -7.60
CA GLY A 57 2.21 -0.47 -7.79
C GLY A 57 3.13 0.70 -8.16
N ARG A 58 2.75 1.95 -7.86
CA ARG A 58 3.49 3.15 -8.29
C ARG A 58 4.73 3.41 -7.42
N THR A 59 5.77 3.92 -8.06
CA THR A 59 7.00 4.39 -7.38
C THR A 59 6.78 5.71 -6.64
N ILE A 60 7.70 6.08 -5.75
CA ILE A 60 7.64 7.35 -4.99
C ILE A 60 7.67 8.56 -5.94
N ALA A 61 8.53 8.52 -6.95
CA ALA A 61 8.66 9.58 -7.95
C ALA A 61 7.37 9.78 -8.75
N GLU A 62 6.71 8.69 -9.16
CA GLU A 62 5.43 8.76 -9.88
C GLU A 62 4.31 9.32 -9.00
N VAL A 63 4.24 8.89 -7.73
CA VAL A 63 3.27 9.41 -6.77
C VAL A 63 3.53 10.90 -6.49
N ALA A 64 4.79 11.30 -6.33
CA ALA A 64 5.19 12.70 -6.10
C ALA A 64 4.80 13.60 -7.27
N SER A 65 5.09 13.15 -8.50
CA SER A 65 4.71 13.83 -9.74
C SER A 65 3.19 13.97 -9.85
N HIS A 66 2.44 12.91 -9.57
CA HIS A 66 0.98 12.92 -9.63
C HIS A 66 0.34 13.84 -8.58
N ALA A 67 0.88 13.85 -7.36
CA ALA A 67 0.38 14.66 -6.25
C ALA A 67 0.91 16.11 -6.25
N GLY A 68 1.85 16.45 -7.12
CA GLY A 68 2.45 17.79 -7.18
C GLY A 68 3.28 18.15 -5.94
N VAL A 69 3.90 17.17 -5.28
CA VAL A 69 4.72 17.36 -4.08
C VAL A 69 6.12 16.76 -4.26
N SER A 70 7.03 17.03 -3.33
CA SER A 70 8.37 16.43 -3.39
C SER A 70 8.35 14.94 -3.03
N GLU A 71 9.30 14.16 -3.57
CA GLU A 71 9.47 12.75 -3.18
C GLU A 71 9.69 12.59 -1.66
N SER A 72 10.41 13.52 -1.03
CA SER A 72 10.62 13.51 0.42
C SER A 72 9.30 13.65 1.21
N THR A 73 8.35 14.41 0.68
CA THR A 73 7.00 14.55 1.25
C THR A 73 6.24 13.24 1.12
N VAL A 74 6.30 12.58 -0.04
CA VAL A 74 5.67 11.27 -0.26
C VAL A 74 6.27 10.22 0.66
N VAL A 75 7.60 10.16 0.82
CA VAL A 75 8.28 9.24 1.76
C VAL A 75 7.77 9.46 3.18
N ALA A 76 7.69 10.71 3.64
CA ALA A 76 7.24 11.02 4.99
C ALA A 76 5.78 10.62 5.20
N GLN A 77 4.89 10.99 4.27
CA GLN A 77 3.47 10.64 4.33
C GLN A 77 3.24 9.14 4.23
N TRP A 78 4.00 8.44 3.39
CA TRP A 78 3.97 6.98 3.28
C TRP A 78 4.33 6.28 4.59
N ARG A 79 5.40 6.74 5.25
CA ARG A 79 5.81 6.20 6.56
C ARG A 79 4.72 6.38 7.61
N LEU A 80 4.09 7.56 7.64
CA LEU A 80 3.00 7.87 8.55
C LEU A 80 1.75 7.02 8.27
N ALA A 81 1.37 6.90 7.00
CA ALA A 81 0.26 6.05 6.56
C ALA A 81 0.46 4.60 6.99
N ARG A 82 1.65 4.02 6.75
CA ARG A 82 1.97 2.65 7.16
C ARG A 82 1.93 2.45 8.67
N ALA A 83 2.48 3.39 9.44
CA ALA A 83 2.45 3.31 10.90
C ALA A 83 1.01 3.36 11.44
N TRP A 84 0.18 4.22 10.84
CA TRP A 84 -1.23 4.32 11.18
C TRP A 84 -2.00 3.04 10.82
N LEU A 85 -1.85 2.53 9.60
CA LEU A 85 -2.52 1.30 9.14
C LEU A 85 -2.16 0.11 10.02
N ARG A 86 -0.88 -0.05 10.37
CA ARG A 86 -0.42 -1.12 11.27
C ARG A 86 -1.13 -1.04 12.61
N ARG A 87 -1.12 0.12 13.25
CA ARG A 87 -1.78 0.34 14.54
C ARG A 87 -3.27 0.04 14.48
N GLU A 88 -3.92 0.47 13.40
CA GLU A 88 -5.35 0.27 13.19
C GLU A 88 -5.69 -1.22 13.01
N MET A 89 -4.85 -1.97 12.28
CA MET A 89 -5.02 -3.43 12.12
C MET A 89 -4.71 -4.19 13.41
N GLU A 90 -3.63 -3.86 14.13
CA GLU A 90 -3.30 -4.46 15.43
C GLU A 90 -4.42 -4.26 16.46
N GLY A 91 -5.00 -3.06 16.54
CA GLY A 91 -6.10 -2.75 17.45
C GLY A 91 -7.42 -3.48 17.13
N ARG A 92 -7.56 -4.03 15.91
CA ARG A 92 -8.72 -4.85 15.52
C ARG A 92 -8.47 -6.34 15.65
N THR A 93 -7.23 -6.80 15.55
CA THR A 93 -6.88 -8.21 15.75
C THR A 93 -7.09 -8.66 17.20
N ASP A 94 -7.12 -7.73 18.16
CA ASP A 94 -7.38 -8.00 19.59
C ASP A 94 -8.87 -7.93 20.02
N ALA A 95 -9.81 -7.77 19.06
CA ALA A 95 -11.26 -7.69 19.33
C ALA A 95 -12.02 -8.92 18.82
#